data_AF-A0A4Y2VXL0-F1
#
_entry.id   AF-A0A4Y2VXL0-F1
#
_cell.length_a   1.000
_cell.length_b   1.000
_cell.length_c   1.000
_cell.angle_alpha   90.00
_cell.angle_beta   90.00
_cell.angle_gamma   90.00
#
_symmetry.space_group_name_H-M   'P 1'
#
loop_
_entity.id
_entity.type
_entity.pdbx_description
1 polymer ?
#
loop_
_entity_poly.entity_id
_entity_poly.type
_entity_poly.pdbx_seq_one_letter_code
_entity_poly.pdbx_strand_id
1 'polypeptide(L)'
;MKVQISLFTNILSFGKKARISTNSVPNCVRKLVNEFQDWRDLQKNAKKLQDVFKRRQQEFESNLDNLFDIAHADALQLMKIEEDRMFLQRQREPGRPSHLGGVDKKLTDKEERARLRAVKEANQRIKHVSASTS
;
A
#
# COMPACT_ATOMS: atom_id res chain seq x y z
N MET A 1 2.73 -21.04 -4.54
CA MET A 1 3.52 -19.86 -4.98
C MET A 1 2.79 -18.91 -5.93
N LYS A 2 2.07 -19.34 -6.97
CA LYS A 2 1.38 -18.43 -7.92
C LYS A 2 0.32 -17.50 -7.27
N VAL A 3 -0.37 -17.95 -6.22
CA VAL A 3 -1.41 -17.16 -5.52
C VAL A 3 -0.80 -16.05 -4.64
N GLN A 4 0.33 -16.34 -3.94
CA GLN A 4 1.06 -15.34 -3.15
C GLN A 4 1.63 -14.20 -4.01
N ILE A 5 2.15 -14.53 -5.20
CA ILE A 5 2.69 -13.54 -6.13
C ILE A 5 1.59 -12.62 -6.67
N SER A 6 0.40 -13.15 -6.94
CA SER A 6 -0.75 -12.38 -7.46
C SER A 6 -1.36 -11.43 -6.41
N LEU A 7 -1.48 -11.86 -5.15
CA LEU A 7 -1.89 -10.98 -4.05
C LEU A 7 -0.86 -9.87 -3.80
N PHE A 8 0.42 -10.20 -3.89
CA PHE A 8 1.53 -9.26 -3.74
C PHE A 8 1.53 -8.14 -4.78
N THR A 9 1.36 -8.47 -6.06
CA THR A 9 1.24 -7.45 -7.12
C THR A 9 0.02 -6.57 -6.92
N ASN A 10 -1.11 -7.14 -6.52
CA ASN A 10 -2.34 -6.37 -6.33
C ASN A 10 -2.23 -5.36 -5.18
N ILE A 11 -1.58 -5.70 -4.06
CA ILE A 11 -1.47 -4.81 -2.91
C ILE A 11 -0.38 -3.75 -3.08
N LEU A 12 0.77 -4.11 -3.66
CA LEU A 12 1.75 -3.09 -4.05
C LEU A 12 1.20 -2.16 -5.14
N SER A 13 0.41 -2.69 -6.07
CA SER A 13 -0.31 -1.89 -7.07
C SER A 13 -1.34 -0.98 -6.39
N PHE A 14 -2.07 -1.47 -5.39
CA PHE A 14 -3.02 -0.68 -4.61
C PHE A 14 -2.33 0.45 -3.83
N GLY A 15 -1.27 0.12 -3.07
CA GLY A 15 -0.49 1.10 -2.32
C GLY A 15 0.15 2.15 -3.23
N LYS A 16 0.68 1.75 -4.39
CA LYS A 16 1.18 2.68 -5.41
C LYS A 16 0.08 3.55 -6.01
N LYS A 17 -1.08 2.98 -6.33
CA LYS A 17 -2.26 3.74 -6.82
C LYS A 17 -2.79 4.73 -5.79
N ALA A 18 -2.66 4.41 -4.51
CA ALA A 18 -3.04 5.25 -3.38
C ALA A 18 -1.92 6.20 -2.91
N ARG A 19 -0.77 6.24 -3.61
CA ARG A 19 0.42 7.03 -3.24
C ARG A 19 0.92 6.80 -1.80
N ILE A 20 0.70 5.61 -1.26
CA ILE A 20 1.14 5.25 0.10
C ILE A 20 2.61 4.81 0.06
N SER A 21 3.47 5.56 0.75
CA SER A 21 4.87 5.19 0.99
C SER A 21 4.93 3.96 1.90
N THR A 22 5.49 2.87 1.37
CA THR A 22 5.73 1.62 2.10
C THR A 22 7.24 1.36 2.15
N ASN A 23 7.86 1.58 3.31
CA ASN A 23 9.33 1.62 3.41
C ASN A 23 9.99 0.28 3.78
N SER A 24 9.21 -0.80 3.88
CA SER A 24 9.77 -2.14 4.02
C SER A 24 8.85 -3.16 3.38
N VAL A 25 9.08 -3.40 2.09
CA VAL A 25 8.43 -4.48 1.32
C VAL A 25 8.49 -5.82 2.09
N PRO A 26 9.61 -6.22 2.72
CA PRO A 26 9.66 -7.47 3.48
C PRO A 26 8.73 -7.52 4.70
N ASN A 27 8.60 -6.43 5.47
CA ASN A 27 7.71 -6.39 6.62
C ASN A 27 6.23 -6.38 6.22
N CYS A 28 5.90 -5.63 5.17
CA CYS A 28 4.54 -5.60 4.61
C CYS A 28 4.14 -6.99 4.09
N VAL A 29 5.06 -7.67 3.40
CA VAL A 29 4.85 -9.03 2.88
C VAL A 29 4.65 -10.03 4.00
N ARG A 30 5.47 -10.00 5.05
CA ARG A 30 5.36 -10.96 6.15
C ARG A 30 4.00 -10.87 6.84
N LYS A 31 3.56 -9.65 7.19
CA LYS A 31 2.22 -9.42 7.73
C LYS A 31 1.16 -9.92 6.75
N LEU A 32 1.16 -9.47 5.50
CA LEU A 32 0.17 -9.93 4.51
C LEU A 32 0.06 -11.44 4.33
N VAL A 33 1.19 -12.15 4.38
CA VAL A 33 1.18 -13.61 4.30
C VAL A 33 0.54 -14.24 5.55
N ASN A 34 0.80 -13.70 6.73
CA ASN A 34 0.18 -14.15 7.98
C ASN A 34 -1.34 -13.89 7.96
N GLU A 35 -1.76 -12.66 7.67
CA GLU A 35 -3.18 -12.29 7.58
C GLU A 35 -3.93 -13.13 6.51
N PHE A 36 -3.29 -13.42 5.37
CA PHE A 36 -3.88 -14.32 4.37
C PHE A 36 -3.99 -15.76 4.88
N GLN A 37 -3.01 -16.25 5.63
CA GLN A 37 -3.02 -17.59 6.19
C GLN A 37 -4.13 -17.73 7.24
N ASP A 38 -4.29 -16.73 8.12
CA ASP A 38 -5.37 -16.67 9.10
C ASP A 38 -6.74 -16.70 8.43
N TRP A 39 -6.92 -15.91 7.35
CA TRP A 39 -8.14 -15.97 6.54
C TRP A 39 -8.39 -17.34 5.93
N ARG A 40 -7.35 -18.01 5.41
CA ARG A 40 -7.48 -19.36 4.83
C ARG A 40 -7.90 -20.39 5.87
N ASP A 41 -7.43 -20.26 7.10
CA ASP A 41 -7.80 -21.17 8.18
C ASP A 41 -9.20 -20.88 8.72
N LEU A 42 -9.64 -19.62 8.72
CA LEU A 42 -11.04 -19.27 8.95
C LEU A 42 -11.95 -19.82 7.85
N GLN A 43 -11.55 -19.72 6.58
CA GLN A 43 -12.34 -20.23 5.46
C GLN A 43 -12.59 -21.74 5.56
N LYS A 44 -11.57 -22.53 5.95
CA LYS A 44 -11.71 -23.99 6.15
C LYS A 44 -12.71 -24.33 7.26
N ASN A 45 -12.87 -23.43 8.23
CA ASN A 45 -13.72 -23.63 9.39
C ASN A 45 -15.04 -22.83 9.33
N ALA A 46 -15.33 -22.16 8.20
CA ALA A 46 -16.47 -21.24 8.07
C ALA A 46 -17.84 -21.89 8.29
N LYS A 47 -17.96 -23.20 8.06
CA LYS A 47 -19.21 -23.96 8.29
C LYS A 47 -19.39 -24.44 9.73
N LYS A 48 -18.38 -24.28 10.59
CA LYS A 48 -18.43 -24.75 11.98
C LYS A 48 -19.11 -23.70 12.85
N LEU A 49 -20.14 -24.11 13.59
CA LEU A 49 -20.94 -23.23 14.43
C LEU A 49 -20.39 -23.04 15.86
N GLN A 50 -19.24 -23.65 16.17
CA GLN A 50 -18.64 -23.52 17.49
C GLN A 50 -18.28 -22.06 17.78
N ASP A 51 -18.59 -21.64 19.00
CA ASP A 51 -18.42 -20.27 19.47
C ASP A 51 -16.97 -19.77 19.37
N VAL A 52 -16.00 -20.70 19.48
CA VAL A 52 -14.57 -20.43 19.27
C VAL A 52 -14.28 -19.92 17.85
N PHE A 53 -14.98 -20.40 16.82
CA PHE A 53 -14.78 -19.92 15.44
C PHE A 53 -15.42 -18.56 15.20
N LYS A 54 -16.57 -18.28 15.83
CA LYS A 54 -17.20 -16.96 15.77
C LYS A 54 -16.31 -15.89 16.41
N ARG A 55 -15.70 -16.20 17.57
CA ARG A 55 -14.72 -15.31 18.21
C ARG A 55 -13.51 -15.05 17.33
N ARG A 56 -12.93 -16.09 16.72
CA ARG A 56 -11.80 -15.92 15.79
C ARG A 56 -12.16 -15.12 14.53
N GLN A 57 -13.39 -15.22 14.03
CA GLN A 57 -13.86 -14.38 12.93
C GLN A 57 -13.95 -12.91 13.35
N GLN A 58 -14.55 -12.61 14.50
CA GLN A 58 -14.62 -11.24 15.02
C GLN A 58 -13.23 -10.66 15.32
N GLU A 59 -12.32 -11.46 15.86
CA GLU A 59 -10.94 -11.06 16.12
C GLU A 59 -10.19 -10.77 14.81
N PHE A 60 -10.42 -11.58 13.77
CA PHE A 60 -9.88 -11.32 12.44
C PHE A 60 -10.46 -10.06 11.80
N GLU A 61 -11.78 -9.85 11.89
CA GLU A 61 -12.44 -8.63 11.41
C GLU A 61 -11.91 -7.38 12.11
N SER A 62 -11.75 -7.43 13.44
CA SER A 62 -11.16 -6.31 14.19
C SER A 62 -9.69 -6.08 13.83
N ASN A 63 -8.92 -7.14 13.54
CA ASN A 63 -7.52 -7.02 13.13
C ASN A 63 -7.36 -6.47 11.70
N LEU A 64 -8.37 -6.58 10.83
CA LEU A 64 -8.33 -5.98 9.49
C LEU A 64 -8.28 -4.44 9.52
N ASP A 65 -8.77 -3.81 10.59
CA ASP A 65 -8.66 -2.36 10.77
C ASP A 65 -7.17 -1.94 10.94
N ASN A 66 -6.34 -2.80 11.52
CA ASN A 66 -4.90 -2.56 11.70
C ASN A 66 -4.06 -2.85 10.44
N LEU A 67 -4.68 -3.31 9.34
CA LEU A 67 -3.97 -3.68 8.11
C LEU A 67 -3.33 -2.46 7.42
N PHE A 68 -3.88 -1.26 7.61
CA PHE A 68 -3.36 -0.02 7.00
C PHE A 68 -2.31 0.69 7.87
N ASP A 69 -2.18 0.29 9.14
CA ASP A 69 -1.05 0.66 10.00
C ASP A 69 0.27 -0.03 9.60
N ILE A 70 0.23 -0.83 8.53
CA ILE A 70 1.41 -1.35 7.84
C ILE A 70 2.09 -0.26 6.98
N ALA A 71 1.42 0.87 6.72
CA ALA A 71 2.05 2.04 6.11
C ALA A 71 3.26 2.52 6.95
N HIS A 72 4.22 3.20 6.33
CA HIS A 72 5.37 3.73 7.05
C HIS A 72 4.92 4.58 8.26
N ALA A 73 5.67 4.54 9.38
CA ALA A 73 5.37 5.36 10.56
C ALA A 73 5.27 6.84 10.18
N ASP A 74 6.14 7.30 9.29
CA ASP A 74 6.14 8.67 8.77
C ASP A 74 5.36 8.82 7.45
N ALA A 75 4.51 7.85 7.06
CA ALA A 75 3.79 7.91 5.79
C ALA A 75 3.00 9.21 5.64
N LEU A 76 2.32 9.66 6.70
CA LEU A 76 1.59 10.92 6.71
C LEU A 76 2.50 12.14 6.48
N GLN A 77 3.73 12.12 7.02
CA GLN A 77 4.71 13.19 6.83
C GLN A 77 5.33 13.18 5.43
N LEU A 78 5.57 11.99 4.86
CA LEU A 78 6.15 11.81 3.53
C LEU A 78 5.17 12.10 2.39
N MET A 79 3.87 11.87 2.61
CA MET A 79 2.82 12.23 1.66
C MET A 79 2.76 13.74 1.51
N LYS A 80 2.70 14.24 0.27
CA LYS A 80 2.68 15.68 -0.03
C LYS A 80 1.28 16.23 -0.34
N ILE A 81 0.33 15.33 -0.57
CA ILE A 81 -1.04 15.64 -0.99
C ILE A 81 -1.94 15.43 0.22
N GLU A 82 -2.71 16.46 0.56
CA GLU A 82 -3.55 16.44 1.77
C GLU A 82 -4.71 15.45 1.64
N GLU A 83 -5.28 15.33 0.45
CA GLU A 83 -6.33 14.36 0.14
C GLU A 83 -5.88 12.92 0.37
N ASP A 84 -4.63 12.59 0.01
CA ASP A 84 -4.09 11.24 0.19
C ASP A 84 -3.76 10.96 1.67
N ARG A 85 -3.36 11.98 2.44
CA ARG A 85 -3.20 11.88 3.91
C ARG A 85 -4.54 11.65 4.60
N MET A 86 -5.54 12.46 4.25
CA MET A 86 -6.90 12.32 4.75
C MET A 86 -7.50 10.97 4.40
N PHE A 87 -7.21 10.45 3.19
CA PHE A 87 -7.60 9.11 2.80
C PHE A 87 -6.96 8.05 3.71
N LEU A 88 -5.64 8.11 3.94
CA LEU A 88 -4.96 7.18 4.84
C LEU A 88 -5.51 7.25 6.28
N GLN A 89 -5.80 8.45 6.77
CA GLN A 89 -6.37 8.62 8.11
C GLN A 89 -7.79 8.03 8.21
N ARG A 90 -8.64 8.25 7.21
CA ARG A 90 -9.98 7.62 7.13
C ARG A 90 -9.92 6.11 6.92
N GLN A 91 -8.84 5.54 6.36
CA GLN A 91 -8.65 4.09 6.30
C GLN A 91 -8.32 3.49 7.67
N ARG A 92 -7.76 4.28 8.60
CA ARG A 92 -7.45 3.88 9.98
C ARG A 92 -8.64 4.02 10.93
N GLU A 93 -9.69 4.71 10.52
CA GLU A 93 -10.92 4.82 11.31
C GLU A 93 -11.69 3.49 11.31
N PRO A 94 -12.27 3.07 12.45
CA PRO A 94 -13.06 1.86 12.55
C PRO A 94 -14.19 1.83 11.51
N GLY A 95 -14.38 0.69 10.85
CA GLY A 95 -15.43 0.53 9.84
C GLY A 95 -15.10 1.12 8.46
N ARG A 96 -13.90 1.71 8.28
CA ARG A 96 -13.32 2.09 6.99
C ARG A 96 -14.29 2.85 6.06
N PRO A 97 -14.68 4.08 6.40
CA PRO A 97 -15.68 4.85 5.66
C PRO A 97 -15.27 5.24 4.23
N SER A 98 -13.97 5.18 3.91
CA SER A 98 -13.43 5.61 2.62
C SER A 98 -13.13 4.46 1.67
N HIS A 99 -13.32 4.70 0.38
CA HIS A 99 -13.13 3.73 -0.70
C HIS A 99 -12.35 4.40 -1.84
N LEU A 100 -11.44 3.69 -2.51
CA LEU A 100 -10.79 4.22 -3.71
C LEU A 100 -11.76 4.16 -4.89
N GLY A 101 -12.19 5.32 -5.39
CA GLY A 101 -13.04 5.40 -6.59
C GLY A 101 -12.26 5.21 -7.90
N GLY A 102 -11.10 5.85 -8.04
CA GLY A 102 -10.29 5.82 -9.27
C GLY A 102 -8.96 6.55 -9.12
N VAL A 103 -8.05 6.34 -10.07
CA VAL A 103 -6.75 7.04 -10.10
C VAL A 103 -6.95 8.44 -10.67
N ASP A 104 -6.51 9.48 -9.96
CA ASP A 104 -6.49 10.85 -10.49
C ASP A 104 -5.46 10.96 -11.63
N LYS A 105 -5.96 10.82 -12.85
CA LYS A 105 -5.16 10.86 -14.08
C LYS A 105 -4.51 12.22 -14.29
N LYS A 106 -5.17 13.32 -13.93
CA LYS A 106 -4.62 14.68 -14.11
C LYS A 106 -3.39 14.88 -13.24
N LEU A 107 -3.46 14.44 -12.00
CA LEU A 107 -2.33 14.51 -11.07
C LEU A 107 -1.22 13.54 -11.46
N THR A 108 -1.57 12.32 -11.87
CA THR A 108 -0.62 11.31 -12.37
C THR A 108 0.19 11.84 -13.57
N ASP A 109 -0.47 12.48 -14.54
CA ASP A 109 0.19 13.06 -15.71
C ASP A 109 1.12 14.24 -15.32
N LYS A 110 0.77 15.00 -14.28
CA LYS A 110 1.61 16.09 -13.76
C LYS A 110 2.88 15.54 -13.09
N GLU A 111 2.75 14.48 -12.30
CA GLU A 111 3.86 13.79 -11.64
C GLU A 111 4.81 13.15 -12.66
N GLU A 112 4.28 12.47 -13.68
CA GLU A 112 5.11 11.86 -14.72
C GLU A 112 5.87 12.92 -15.53
N ARG A 113 5.23 14.04 -15.88
CA ARG A 113 5.92 15.18 -16.52
C ARG A 113 7.02 15.78 -15.65
N ALA A 114 6.85 15.81 -14.32
CA ALA A 114 7.88 16.28 -13.41
C ALA A 114 9.05 15.29 -13.33
N ARG A 115 8.75 13.98 -13.29
CA ARG A 115 9.75 12.90 -13.30
C ARG A 115 10.60 12.93 -14.56
N LEU A 116 9.97 13.06 -15.73
CA LEU A 116 10.67 13.14 -17.01
C LEU A 116 11.59 14.36 -17.10
N ARG A 117 11.17 15.51 -16.52
CA ARG A 117 12.03 16.71 -16.42
C ARG A 117 13.24 16.46 -15.54
N ALA A 118 13.05 15.89 -14.34
CA ALA A 118 14.15 15.58 -13.42
C ALA A 118 15.16 14.60 -14.04
N VAL A 119 14.69 13.57 -14.76
CA VAL A 119 15.56 12.62 -15.47
C VAL A 119 16.35 13.31 -16.58
N LYS A 120 15.70 14.20 -17.35
CA LYS A 120 16.37 14.96 -18.41
C LYS A 120 17.45 15.87 -17.84
N GLU A 121 17.16 16.59 -16.77
CA GLU A 121 18.12 17.46 -16.08
C GLU A 121 19.29 16.67 -15.48
N ALA A 122 19.03 15.52 -14.85
CA ALA A 122 20.08 14.62 -14.35
C ALA A 122 21.00 14.13 -15.47
N ASN A 123 20.43 13.70 -16.60
CA ASN A 123 21.19 13.28 -17.77
C ASN A 123 22.02 14.42 -18.39
N GLN A 124 21.50 15.65 -18.39
CA GLN A 124 22.26 16.83 -18.82
C GLN A 124 23.43 17.13 -17.88
N ARG A 125 23.22 17.04 -16.56
CA ARG A 125 24.30 17.20 -15.56
C ARG A 125 25.38 16.14 -15.71
N ILE A 126 25.00 14.88 -15.91
CA ILE A 126 25.96 13.79 -16.15
C ILE A 126 26.78 14.06 -17.42
N LYS A 127 26.12 14.44 -18.52
CA LYS A 127 26.79 14.80 -19.78
C LYS A 127 27.78 15.96 -19.60
N HIS A 128 27.38 17.00 -18.87
CA HIS A 128 28.24 18.15 -18.62
C HIS A 128 29.43 17.80 -17.73
N VAL A 129 29.23 16.99 -16.69
CA VAL A 129 30.31 16.49 -15.83
C VAL A 129 31.29 15.65 -16.64
N SER A 130 30.81 14.70 -17.46
CA SER A 130 31.67 13.87 -18.31
C SER A 130 32.46 14.66 -19.35
N ALA A 131 31.89 15.75 -19.89
CA ALA A 131 32.59 16.63 -20.83
C ALA A 131 33.63 17.54 -20.15
N SER A 132 33.52 17.75 -18.83
CA SER A 132 34.47 18.57 -18.06
C SER A 132 35.62 17.75 -17.43
N THR A 133 35.57 16.42 -17.54
CA THR A 133 36.59 15.48 -17.02
C THR A 133 37.41 14.80 -18.12
N SER A 134 37.21 15.18 -19.39
CA SER A 134 38.03 14.77 -20.55
C SER A 134 38.98 15.87 -20.98
#